data_AF-A0A0D6KFJ1-F1
#
_entry.id   AF-A0A0D6KFJ1-F1
#
_cell.length_a   1.000
_cell.length_b   1.000
_cell.length_c   1.000
_cell.angle_alpha   90.00
_cell.angle_beta   90.00
_cell.angle_gamma   90.00
#
_symmetry.space_group_name_H-M   'P 1'
#
loop_
_entity.id
_entity.type
_entity.pdbx_description
1 polymer ?
#
loop_
_entity_poly.entity_id
_entity_poly.type
_entity_poly.pdbx_seq_one_letter_code
_entity_poly.pdbx_strand_id
1 'polypeptide(L)' 'MLQYLQRTGRTSAVIQEIQPNFKVKGQRFSSEELKRLFNELVEASLAIWLDANTIEIAP' A
#
# COMPACT_ATOMS: atom_id res chain seq x y z
N MET A 1 4.04 1.84 5.87
CA MET A 1 3.07 1.93 4.76
C MET A 1 1.91 2.86 5.10
N LEU A 2 1.12 2.57 6.15
CA LEU A 2 -0.05 3.36 6.54
C LEU A 2 0.22 4.87 6.69
N GLN A 3 1.27 5.25 7.43
CA GLN A 3 1.63 6.66 7.61
C GLN A 3 1.91 7.39 6.29
N TYR A 4 2.49 6.70 5.31
CA TYR A 4 2.72 7.28 3.98
C TYR A 4 1.38 7.59 3.29
N LEU A 5 0.46 6.63 3.32
CA LEU A 5 -0.87 6.75 2.72
C LEU A 5 -1.68 7.90 3.35
N GLN A 6 -1.72 7.95 4.69
CA GLN A 6 -2.40 9.00 5.44
C GLN A 6 -1.80 10.38 5.16
N ARG A 7 -0.46 10.51 5.12
CA ARG A 7 0.21 11.78 4.81
C ARG A 7 -0.10 12.27 3.40
N THR A 8 -0.32 11.36 2.46
CA THR A 8 -0.72 11.72 1.09
C THR A 8 -2.19 12.09 0.95
N GLY A 9 -2.99 11.99 2.03
CA GLY A 9 -4.44 12.24 2.00
C GLY A 9 -5.19 11.27 1.09
N ARG A 10 -4.58 10.13 0.78
CA ARG A 10 -5.16 9.13 -0.11
C ARG A 10 -6.15 8.28 0.67
N THR A 11 -7.33 8.08 0.10
CA THR A 11 -8.33 7.12 0.58
C THR A 11 -8.17 5.75 -0.08
N SER A 12 -7.50 5.69 -1.23
CA SER A 12 -7.17 4.44 -1.93
C SER A 12 -5.73 4.40 -2.42
N ALA A 13 -5.23 3.18 -2.63
CA ALA A 13 -3.84 2.91 -2.92
C ALA A 13 -3.69 1.80 -3.95
N VAL A 14 -3.15 2.14 -5.12
CA VAL A 14 -2.80 1.19 -6.18
C VAL A 14 -1.30 0.87 -6.09
N ILE A 15 -0.92 -0.41 -6.13
CA ILE A 15 0.48 -0.85 -6.02
C ILE A 15 1.40 -0.13 -7.00
N GLN A 16 1.00 -0.02 -8.27
CA GLN A 16 1.81 0.61 -9.32
C GLN A 16 2.08 2.10 -9.07
N GLU A 17 1.17 2.80 -8.41
CA GLU A 17 1.34 4.22 -8.08
C GLU A 17 2.26 4.43 -6.88
N ILE A 18 2.31 3.46 -5.98
CA ILE A 18 3.08 3.54 -4.74
C ILE A 18 4.49 3.00 -4.91
N GLN A 19 4.66 1.98 -5.76
CA GLN A 19 5.94 1.34 -6.01
C GLN A 19 7.09 2.29 -6.34
N PRO A 20 6.92 3.37 -7.13
CA PRO A 20 8.00 4.32 -7.39
C PRO A 20 8.53 5.02 -6.14
N ASN A 21 7.70 5.17 -5.12
CA ASN A 21 7.98 5.89 -3.88
C ASN A 21 8.51 4.98 -2.76
N PHE A 22 8.40 3.66 -2.90
CA PHE A 22 8.89 2.69 -1.92
C PHE A 22 10.23 2.10 -2.36
N LYS A 23 11.32 2.64 -1.79
CA LYS A 23 12.69 2.20 -2.01
C LYS A 23 13.44 2.03 -0.68
N VAL A 24 14.18 0.94 -0.53
CA VAL A 24 15.11 0.73 0.59
C VAL A 24 16.50 0.51 0.01
N LYS A 25 17.48 1.29 0.51
CA LYS A 25 18.88 1.25 0.04
C LYS A 25 19.02 1.38 -1.50
N GLY A 26 18.13 2.16 -2.13
CA GLY A 26 18.12 2.35 -3.59
C GLY A 26 17.40 1.27 -4.40
N GLN A 27 17.01 0.14 -3.78
CA GLN A 27 16.22 -0.90 -4.42
C GLN A 27 14.72 -0.63 -4.24
N ARG A 28 13.95 -0.75 -5.32
CA ARG A 28 12.49 -0.63 -5.28
C ARG A 28 11.89 -1.91 -4.72
N PHE A 29 10.79 -1.77 -4.00
CA PHE A 29 9.98 -2.92 -3.60
C PHE A 29 9.38 -3.55 -4.86
N SER A 30 9.39 -4.88 -4.91
CA SER A 30 8.62 -5.65 -5.88
C SER A 30 7.12 -5.50 -5.62
N SER A 31 6.32 -5.79 -6.63
CA SER A 31 4.86 -5.79 -6.48
C SER A 31 4.41 -6.81 -5.43
N GLU A 32 5.10 -7.93 -5.30
CA GLU A 32 4.80 -8.96 -4.31
C GLU A 32 5.08 -8.51 -2.87
N GLU A 33 6.20 -7.81 -2.63
CA GLU A 33 6.49 -7.23 -1.32
C GLU A 33 5.47 -6.16 -0.94
N LEU A 34 5.03 -5.34 -1.89
CA LEU A 34 3.96 -4.37 -1.66
C LEU A 34 2.62 -5.06 -1.38
N LYS A 35 2.30 -6.16 -2.07
CA LYS A 35 1.10 -6.97 -1.76
C LYS A 35 1.14 -7.51 -0.34
N ARG A 36 2.30 -7.99 0.14
CA ARG A 36 2.45 -8.43 1.54
C ARG A 36 2.16 -7.29 2.51
N LEU A 37 2.73 -6.10 2.27
CA LEU A 37 2.45 -4.93 3.10
C LEU A 37 0.98 -4.48 3.05
N PHE A 38 0.32 -4.60 1.90
CA PHE A 38 -1.10 -4.28 1.79
C PHE A 38 -1.96 -5.32 2.53
N ASN A 39 -1.61 -6.61 2.44
CA ASN A 39 -2.26 -7.66 3.20
C ASN A 39 -2.14 -7.42 4.71
N GLU A 40 -0.97 -7.01 5.22
CA GLU A 40 -0.80 -6.66 6.64
C GLU A 40 -1.75 -5.54 7.08
N LEU A 41 -2.01 -4.54 6.22
CA LEU A 41 -2.98 -3.47 6.51
C LEU A 41 -4.42 -4.01 6.54
N VAL A 42 -4.76 -4.90 5.61
CA VAL A 42 -6.09 -5.51 5.53
C VAL A 42 -6.34 -6.45 6.71
N GLU A 43 -5.36 -7.28 7.07
CA GLU A 43 -5.41 -8.15 8.25
C GLU A 43 -5.53 -7.36 9.56
N ALA A 44 -4.89 -6.18 9.63
CA ALA A 44 -5.06 -5.25 10.73
C ALA A 44 -6.39 -4.49 10.73
N SER A 45 -7.30 -4.77 9.78
CA SER A 45 -8.59 -4.07 9.59
C SER A 45 -8.45 -2.57 9.34
N LEU A 46 -7.30 -2.14 8.80
CA LEU A 46 -6.98 -0.75 8.46
C LEU A 46 -7.25 -0.42 6.99
N ALA A 47 -7.52 -1.44 6.17
CA ALA A 47 -7.79 -1.32 4.76
C ALA A 47 -8.65 -2.48 4.26
N ILE A 48 -9.22 -2.35 3.06
CA ILE A 48 -9.95 -3.39 2.35
C ILE A 48 -9.45 -3.51 0.91
N TRP A 49 -9.40 -4.73 0.37
CA TRP A 49 -9.08 -4.93 -1.05
C TRP A 49 -10.27 -4.54 -1.92
N LEU A 50 -10.05 -3.62 -2.87
CA LEU A 50 -11.02 -3.28 -3.92
C LEU A 50 -10.83 -4.18 -5.14
N ASP A 51 -9.58 -4.51 -5.47
CA ASP A 51 -9.20 -5.43 -6.53
C ASP A 51 -7.85 -6.10 -6.23
N ALA A 52 -7.29 -6.86 -7.17
CA ALA A 52 -6.04 -7.61 -7.00
C ALA A 52 -4.78 -6.77 -6.71
N ASN A 53 -4.82 -5.45 -6.93
CA ASN A 53 -3.70 -4.53 -6.77
C ASN A 53 -4.07 -3.20 -6.08
N THR A 54 -5.33 -3.03 -5.65
CA THR A 54 -5.84 -1.79 -5.08
C THR A 54 -6.49 -2.05 -3.72
N ILE A 55 -6.09 -1.27 -2.72
CA ILE A 55 -6.77 -1.21 -1.43
C ILE A 55 -7.45 0.14 -1.22
N GLU A 56 -8.53 0.14 -0.46
CA GLU A 56 -9.12 1.31 0.17
C GLU A 56 -8.73 1.34 1.65
N ILE A 57 -8.35 2.50 2.14
CA ILE A 57 -7.93 2.70 3.54
C ILE A 57 -9.19 2.98 4.34
N ALA A 58 -9.38 2.21 5.42
CA ALA A 58 -10.48 2.43 6.33
C ALA A 58 -10.32 3.79 7.04
N PRO A 59 -11.42 4.55 7.24
CA PRO A 59 -11.38 5.84 7.92
C PRO A 59 -10.91 5.75 9.38
#